data_AF-A0A2V7YYT2-F1
#
_entry.id   AF-A0A2V7YYT2-F1
#
_cell.length_a   1.000
_cell.length_b   1.000
_cell.length_c   1.000
_cell.angle_alpha   90.00
_cell.angle_beta   90.00
_cell.angle_gamma   90.00
#
_symmetry.space_group_name_H-M   'P 1'
#
loop_
_entity.id
_entity.type
_entity.pdbx_description
1 polymer ?
#
loop_
_entity_poly.entity_id
_entity_poly.type
_entity_poly.pdbx_seq_one_letter_code
_entity_poly.pdbx_strand_id
1 'polypeptide(L)'
;MSAVTPEDIAPEFRSDAKTYAKAAPIDGVRTLKLARITDDRGFFLEVFRAKSNHSGGRDLADFFSGVDVAQMNFSIVDASDHIKGLHYHLKQDDVWFFPPPSKAKVVLYDVRKGSASFGRTQAIVAGGGQDVLVRIPAGVAHGYRPLTNPCSLLYFVTEAFDPTAPDEFRIAWNHPAVKELWDIPNG
;
A
#
# COMPACT_ATOMS: atom_id res chain seq x y z
N MET A 1 5.44 38.79 24.44
CA MET A 1 4.21 38.08 24.84
C MET A 1 4.61 36.77 25.47
N SER A 2 4.00 36.38 26.58
CA SER A 2 4.19 35.05 27.18
C SER A 2 3.62 33.97 26.26
N ALA A 3 4.22 32.78 26.29
CA ALA A 3 3.68 31.62 25.56
C ALA A 3 2.36 31.16 26.19
N VAL A 4 1.42 30.74 25.35
CA VAL A 4 0.15 30.12 25.78
C VAL A 4 0.41 28.68 26.22
N THR A 5 -0.19 28.29 27.33
CA THR A 5 -0.09 26.97 27.98
C THR A 5 -1.45 26.25 27.95
N PRO A 6 -1.50 24.91 28.17
CA PRO A 6 -2.77 24.19 28.28
C PRO A 6 -3.73 24.76 29.33
N GLU A 7 -3.19 25.35 30.40
CA GLU A 7 -3.95 26.01 31.47
C GLU A 7 -4.72 27.24 30.98
N ASP A 8 -4.24 27.89 29.92
CA ASP A 8 -4.87 29.05 29.29
C ASP A 8 -6.05 28.67 28.36
N ILE A 9 -6.23 27.37 28.06
CA ILE A 9 -7.32 26.85 27.21
C ILE A 9 -8.51 26.44 28.09
N ALA A 10 -9.74 26.77 27.68
CA ALA A 10 -10.95 26.38 28.43
C ALA A 10 -11.05 24.84 28.54
N PRO A 11 -11.46 24.29 29.70
CA PRO A 11 -11.41 22.84 29.96
C PRO A 11 -12.11 21.99 28.90
N GLU A 12 -13.20 22.46 28.31
CA GLU A 12 -13.97 21.78 27.28
C GLU A 12 -13.25 21.65 25.92
N PHE A 13 -12.19 22.42 25.69
CA PHE A 13 -11.38 22.39 24.46
C PHE A 13 -10.00 21.76 24.66
N ARG A 14 -9.66 21.33 25.88
CA ARG A 14 -8.39 20.64 26.13
C ARG A 14 -8.47 19.22 25.56
N SER A 15 -7.45 18.85 24.81
CA SER A 15 -7.29 17.50 24.27
C SER A 15 -5.84 17.07 24.36
N ASP A 16 -5.61 15.77 24.22
CA ASP A 16 -4.25 15.25 24.09
C ASP A 16 -3.58 15.83 22.85
N ALA A 17 -2.28 16.12 22.98
CA ALA A 17 -1.50 16.58 21.84
C ALA A 17 -1.56 15.53 20.72
N LYS A 18 -1.80 16.00 19.50
CA LYS A 18 -1.81 15.16 18.31
C LYS A 18 -0.49 14.39 18.20
N THR A 19 -0.58 13.07 18.13
CA THR A 19 0.59 12.20 17.94
C THR A 19 0.73 11.79 16.49
N TYR A 20 1.98 11.59 16.06
CA TYR A 20 2.34 11.16 14.70
C TYR A 20 3.05 9.80 14.70
N ALA A 21 2.89 9.01 15.78
CA ALA A 21 3.51 7.71 15.89
C ALA A 21 3.04 6.79 14.76
N LYS A 22 3.98 6.21 14.01
CA LYS A 22 3.66 5.20 13.00
C LYS A 22 3.61 3.83 13.66
N ALA A 23 2.54 3.08 13.38
CA ALA A 23 2.49 1.66 13.74
C ALA A 23 3.65 0.91 13.05
N ALA A 24 4.18 -0.11 13.72
CA ALA A 24 5.18 -0.99 13.11
C ALA A 24 4.58 -1.69 11.88
N PRO A 25 5.34 -1.81 10.77
CA PRO A 25 4.84 -2.47 9.57
C PRO A 25 4.61 -3.98 9.81
N ILE A 26 3.76 -4.57 8.98
CA ILE A 26 3.63 -6.04 8.87
C ILE A 26 4.97 -6.60 8.38
N ASP A 27 5.41 -7.70 8.98
CA ASP A 27 6.65 -8.39 8.67
C ASP A 27 6.73 -8.77 7.18
N GLY A 28 7.84 -8.43 6.54
CA GLY A 28 8.04 -8.64 5.09
C GLY A 28 7.33 -7.66 4.16
N VAL A 29 6.36 -6.86 4.62
CA VAL A 29 5.77 -5.78 3.80
C VAL A 29 6.80 -4.67 3.64
N ARG A 30 7.11 -4.31 2.39
CA ARG A 30 8.06 -3.24 2.06
C ARG A 30 7.38 -2.15 1.25
N THR A 31 7.78 -0.90 1.47
CA THR A 31 7.38 0.22 0.61
C THR A 31 8.60 0.94 0.08
N LEU A 32 8.50 1.48 -1.13
CA LEU A 32 9.51 2.33 -1.74
C LEU A 32 8.85 3.54 -2.38
N LYS A 33 9.21 4.74 -1.94
CA LYS A 33 8.82 5.97 -2.62
C LYS A 33 9.68 6.13 -3.88
N LEU A 34 9.02 6.24 -5.03
CA LEU A 34 9.69 6.41 -6.31
C LEU A 34 10.16 7.86 -6.50
N ALA A 35 11.32 8.00 -7.12
CA ALA A 35 11.86 9.30 -7.51
C ALA A 35 11.18 9.77 -8.80
N ARG A 36 10.50 10.92 -8.71
CA ARG A 36 9.90 11.58 -9.86
C ARG A 36 10.87 12.63 -10.41
N ILE A 37 11.14 12.56 -11.70
CA ILE A 37 11.89 13.57 -12.45
C ILE A 37 10.87 14.41 -13.21
N THR A 38 10.72 15.68 -12.85
CA THR A 38 9.70 16.59 -13.42
C THR A 38 10.39 17.70 -14.21
N ASP A 39 9.86 18.02 -15.39
CA ASP A 39 10.24 19.17 -16.20
C ASP A 39 9.01 19.82 -16.87
N ASP A 40 9.23 20.78 -17.77
CA ASP A 40 8.19 21.55 -18.48
C ASP A 40 7.32 20.69 -19.42
N ARG A 41 7.71 19.44 -19.70
CA ARG A 41 6.98 18.50 -20.56
C ARG A 41 6.13 17.51 -19.76
N GLY A 42 6.37 17.41 -18.45
CA GLY A 42 5.67 16.47 -17.57
C GLY A 42 6.60 15.84 -16.54
N PHE A 43 6.44 14.54 -16.31
CA PHE A 43 7.35 13.80 -15.42
C PHE A 43 7.68 12.42 -15.95
N PHE A 44 8.82 11.91 -15.49
CA PHE A 44 9.31 10.55 -15.68
C PHE A 44 9.53 9.90 -14.32
N LEU A 45 9.21 8.61 -14.21
CA LEU A 45 9.57 7.78 -13.07
C LEU A 45 9.77 6.34 -13.53
N GLU A 46 10.67 5.62 -12.87
CA GLU A 46 10.88 4.20 -13.10
C GLU A 46 10.03 3.40 -12.10
N VAL A 47 9.19 2.48 -12.61
CA VAL A 47 8.35 1.62 -11.74
C VAL A 47 9.05 0.29 -11.44
N PHE A 48 9.90 -0.20 -12.35
CA PHE A 48 10.62 -1.45 -12.22
C PHE A 48 12.05 -1.30 -12.75
N ARG A 49 13.01 -1.94 -12.08
CA ARG A 49 14.40 -2.03 -12.51
C ARG A 49 14.99 -3.34 -11.99
N ALA A 50 15.39 -4.22 -12.91
CA ALA A 50 15.98 -5.51 -12.54
C ALA A 50 17.40 -5.38 -11.97
N LYS A 51 18.19 -4.45 -12.51
CA LYS A 51 19.59 -4.21 -12.11
C LYS A 51 19.91 -2.72 -12.12
N SER A 52 20.71 -2.30 -11.16
CA SER A 52 21.24 -0.94 -11.14
C SER A 52 22.54 -0.86 -11.93
N ASN A 53 22.67 0.20 -12.74
CA ASN A 53 23.89 0.59 -13.45
C ASN A 53 24.34 2.02 -13.09
N HIS A 54 23.63 2.71 -12.20
CA HIS A 54 23.98 4.04 -11.68
C HIS A 54 23.39 4.26 -10.28
N SER A 55 23.93 5.22 -9.54
CA SER A 55 23.55 5.44 -8.13
C SER A 55 22.06 5.70 -7.92
N GLY A 56 21.43 6.49 -8.79
CA GLY A 56 20.00 6.83 -8.74
C GLY A 56 19.04 5.65 -8.99
N GLY A 57 19.51 4.52 -9.50
CA GLY A 57 18.69 3.32 -9.74
C GLY A 57 18.85 2.23 -8.67
N ARG A 58 19.69 2.44 -7.65
CA ARG A 58 20.03 1.42 -6.64
C ARG A 58 18.83 1.02 -5.80
N ASP A 59 18.14 1.99 -5.19
CA ASP A 59 17.02 1.70 -4.27
C ASP A 59 15.90 0.90 -4.96
N LEU A 60 15.59 1.24 -6.23
CA LEU A 60 14.60 0.51 -7.01
C LEU A 60 15.07 -0.90 -7.37
N ALA A 61 16.32 -1.06 -7.79
CA ALA A 61 16.88 -2.39 -8.06
C ALA A 61 16.92 -3.26 -6.80
N ASP A 62 17.30 -2.69 -5.65
CA ASP A 62 17.36 -3.38 -4.36
C ASP A 62 15.96 -3.73 -3.82
N PHE A 63 14.94 -2.95 -4.17
CA PHE A 63 13.55 -3.27 -3.86
C PHE A 63 13.07 -4.53 -4.60
N PHE A 64 13.47 -4.69 -5.86
CA PHE A 64 13.19 -5.86 -6.70
C PHE A 64 14.26 -6.96 -6.59
N SER A 65 15.28 -6.80 -5.76
CA SER A 65 16.26 -7.86 -5.52
C SER A 65 15.58 -9.08 -4.92
N GLY A 66 15.77 -10.24 -5.56
CA GLY A 66 15.10 -11.49 -5.22
C GLY A 66 13.59 -11.51 -5.53
N VAL A 67 13.11 -10.60 -6.40
CA VAL A 67 11.75 -10.62 -6.95
C VAL A 67 11.83 -11.07 -8.40
N ASP A 68 11.55 -12.35 -8.65
CA ASP A 68 11.46 -12.88 -10.01
C ASP A 68 10.08 -12.54 -10.58
N VAL A 69 9.99 -11.42 -11.29
CA VAL A 69 8.73 -10.96 -11.91
C VAL A 69 8.29 -11.96 -13.00
N ALA A 70 7.27 -12.75 -12.70
CA ALA A 70 6.71 -13.75 -13.61
C ALA A 70 5.60 -13.18 -14.50
N GLN A 71 4.83 -12.22 -13.97
CA GLN A 71 3.72 -11.60 -14.69
C GLN A 71 3.52 -10.15 -14.23
N MET A 72 3.01 -9.32 -15.16
CA MET A 72 2.63 -7.95 -14.91
C MET A 72 1.19 -7.74 -15.38
N ASN A 73 0.40 -7.08 -14.53
CA ASN A 73 -1.02 -6.91 -14.72
C ASN A 73 -1.40 -5.44 -14.57
N PHE A 74 -2.44 -5.02 -15.29
CA PHE A 74 -3.01 -3.69 -15.19
C PHE A 74 -4.53 -3.79 -15.02
N SER A 75 -5.08 -3.08 -14.04
CA SER A 75 -6.51 -3.06 -13.79
C SER A 75 -7.01 -1.66 -13.48
N ILE A 76 -8.29 -1.41 -13.78
CA ILE A 76 -8.98 -0.17 -13.48
C ILE A 76 -10.23 -0.53 -12.67
N VAL A 77 -10.47 0.21 -11.59
CA VAL A 77 -11.76 0.25 -10.90
C VAL A 77 -12.41 1.58 -11.21
N ASP A 78 -13.59 1.53 -11.84
CA ASP A 78 -14.43 2.68 -12.19
C ASP A 78 -15.78 2.68 -11.44
N ALA A 79 -16.04 1.63 -10.64
CA ALA A 79 -17.18 1.53 -9.74
C ALA A 79 -17.00 2.43 -8.51
N SER A 80 -18.07 3.17 -8.17
CA SER A 80 -18.09 4.02 -6.97
C SER A 80 -18.21 3.19 -5.70
N ASP A 81 -17.58 3.65 -4.61
CA ASP A 81 -17.60 3.03 -3.28
C ASP A 81 -17.21 1.54 -3.24
N HIS A 82 -16.38 1.12 -4.17
CA HIS A 82 -15.95 -0.27 -4.27
C HIS A 82 -14.72 -0.57 -3.40
N ILE A 83 -14.65 -1.79 -2.89
CA ILE A 83 -13.44 -2.34 -2.25
C ILE A 83 -13.06 -3.60 -3.01
N LYS A 84 -11.82 -3.65 -3.49
CA LYS A 84 -11.25 -4.85 -4.13
C LYS A 84 -10.38 -5.57 -3.11
N GLY A 85 -10.85 -6.73 -2.64
CA GLY A 85 -10.18 -7.54 -1.63
C GLY A 85 -11.15 -8.09 -0.57
N LEU A 86 -10.67 -8.71 0.50
CA LEU A 86 -9.25 -9.05 0.71
C LEU A 86 -8.90 -10.34 -0.02
N HIS A 87 -7.74 -10.35 -0.68
CA HIS A 87 -7.16 -11.54 -1.34
C HIS A 87 -5.84 -11.89 -0.66
N TYR A 88 -5.46 -13.15 -0.65
CA TYR A 88 -4.11 -13.58 -0.29
C TYR A 88 -3.67 -14.73 -1.20
N HIS A 89 -2.38 -14.79 -1.45
CA HIS A 89 -1.76 -15.86 -2.23
C HIS A 89 -0.94 -16.77 -1.32
N LEU A 90 -0.85 -18.05 -1.67
CA LEU A 90 -0.01 -19.00 -0.93
C LEU A 90 1.45 -18.99 -1.39
N LYS A 91 1.71 -18.60 -2.64
CA LYS A 91 3.05 -18.65 -3.24
C LYS A 91 3.52 -17.27 -3.73
N GLN A 92 2.59 -16.49 -4.26
CA GLN A 92 2.88 -15.22 -4.92
C GLN A 92 3.16 -14.07 -3.94
N ASP A 93 4.20 -13.28 -4.23
CA ASP A 93 4.36 -11.92 -3.76
C ASP A 93 3.73 -10.93 -4.78
N ASP A 94 3.07 -9.90 -4.27
CA ASP A 94 2.49 -8.81 -5.05
C ASP A 94 3.33 -7.53 -4.91
N VAL A 95 3.57 -6.82 -6.01
CA VAL A 95 4.17 -5.47 -5.99
C VAL A 95 3.23 -4.48 -6.66
N TRP A 96 2.58 -3.65 -5.86
CA TRP A 96 1.53 -2.73 -6.30
C TRP A 96 2.05 -1.32 -6.53
N PHE A 97 1.60 -0.71 -7.63
CA PHE A 97 1.81 0.69 -7.98
C PHE A 97 0.50 1.32 -8.48
N PHE A 98 0.09 2.44 -7.90
CA PHE A 98 -1.08 3.21 -8.35
C PHE A 98 -0.61 4.40 -9.21
N PRO A 99 -0.70 4.33 -10.56
CA PRO A 99 -0.17 5.37 -11.43
C PRO A 99 -0.99 6.66 -11.30
N PRO A 100 -0.35 7.85 -11.28
CA PRO A 100 -1.07 9.13 -11.29
C PRO A 100 -2.09 9.20 -12.44
N PRO A 101 -3.30 9.76 -12.21
CA PRO A 101 -3.75 10.44 -10.99
C PRO A 101 -4.35 9.50 -9.93
N SER A 102 -4.32 8.18 -10.13
CA SER A 102 -4.97 7.20 -9.26
C SER A 102 -4.48 7.31 -7.82
N LYS A 103 -5.40 7.20 -6.88
CA LYS A 103 -5.10 7.16 -5.44
C LYS A 103 -5.95 6.09 -4.79
N ALA A 104 -5.37 5.33 -3.88
CA ALA A 104 -6.08 4.30 -3.14
C ALA A 104 -5.62 4.20 -1.69
N LYS A 105 -6.50 3.68 -0.84
CA LYS A 105 -6.17 3.20 0.50
C LYS A 105 -5.99 1.69 0.43
N VAL A 106 -4.75 1.23 0.51
CA VAL A 106 -4.37 -0.18 0.61
C VAL A 106 -4.54 -0.61 2.06
N VAL A 107 -5.19 -1.74 2.28
CA VAL A 107 -5.34 -2.36 3.60
C VAL A 107 -4.77 -3.77 3.55
N LEU A 108 -3.95 -4.07 4.54
CA LEU A 108 -3.23 -5.33 4.71
C LEU A 108 -3.61 -5.97 6.04
N TYR A 109 -3.62 -7.30 6.07
CA TYR A 109 -3.88 -8.12 7.25
C TYR A 109 -2.98 -9.37 7.23
N ASP A 110 -2.13 -9.51 8.25
CA ASP A 110 -1.21 -10.64 8.34
C ASP A 110 -1.90 -11.87 8.93
N VAL A 111 -2.20 -12.84 8.07
CA VAL A 111 -2.88 -14.09 8.45
C VAL A 111 -1.92 -15.27 8.61
N ARG A 112 -0.61 -15.03 8.57
CA ARG A 112 0.41 -16.08 8.70
C ARG A 112 0.61 -16.43 10.18
N LYS A 113 0.11 -17.59 10.61
CA LYS A 113 0.15 -18.03 12.02
C LYS A 113 1.54 -17.95 12.69
N GLY A 114 2.62 -18.17 11.93
CA GLY A 114 4.00 -18.12 12.44
C GLY A 114 4.69 -16.75 12.35
N SER A 115 4.01 -15.73 11.81
CA SER A 115 4.59 -14.39 11.63
C SER A 115 4.72 -13.65 12.96
N ALA A 116 5.82 -12.88 13.10
CA ALA A 116 6.01 -11.95 14.23
C ALA A 116 4.97 -10.81 14.27
N SER A 117 4.27 -10.58 13.15
CA SER A 117 3.16 -9.64 13.03
C SER A 117 1.81 -10.31 12.80
N PHE A 118 1.65 -11.60 13.13
CA PHE A 118 0.37 -12.30 13.02
C PHE A 118 -0.77 -11.51 13.66
N GLY A 119 -1.88 -11.36 12.93
CA GLY A 119 -3.06 -10.63 13.39
C GLY A 119 -2.96 -9.10 13.25
N ARG A 120 -1.80 -8.55 12.86
CA ARG A 120 -1.67 -7.10 12.65
C ARG A 120 -2.30 -6.67 11.34
N THR A 121 -2.80 -5.45 11.35
CA THR A 121 -3.32 -4.76 10.17
C THR A 121 -2.49 -3.52 9.86
N GLN A 122 -2.49 -3.12 8.60
CA GLN A 122 -1.76 -1.94 8.15
C GLN A 122 -2.54 -1.25 7.03
N ALA A 123 -2.62 0.08 7.09
CA ALA A 123 -3.20 0.90 6.03
C ALA A 123 -2.12 1.78 5.38
N ILE A 124 -2.09 1.82 4.05
CA ILE A 124 -1.14 2.60 3.26
C ILE A 124 -1.93 3.39 2.23
N VAL A 125 -1.76 4.71 2.20
CA VAL A 125 -2.28 5.53 1.10
C VAL A 125 -1.25 5.58 -0.01
N ALA A 126 -1.61 5.10 -1.19
CA ALA A 126 -0.74 5.00 -2.36
C ALA A 126 -1.33 5.78 -3.55
N GLY A 127 -0.48 6.38 -4.36
CA GLY A 127 -0.87 7.20 -5.50
C GLY A 127 -1.24 8.64 -5.13
N GLY A 128 -1.87 9.38 -6.06
CA GLY A 128 -2.28 10.77 -5.86
C GLY A 128 -1.13 11.72 -5.49
N GLY A 129 0.06 11.51 -6.08
CA GLY A 129 1.29 12.25 -5.75
C GLY A 129 2.18 11.58 -4.70
N GLN A 130 1.73 10.48 -4.09
CA GLN A 130 2.59 9.55 -3.37
C GLN A 130 2.93 8.36 -4.28
N ASP A 131 3.91 8.54 -5.18
CA ASP A 131 4.40 7.47 -6.06
C ASP A 131 5.13 6.45 -5.19
N VAL A 132 4.45 5.38 -4.80
CA VAL A 132 4.97 4.37 -3.87
C VAL A 132 4.70 2.97 -4.42
N LEU A 133 5.72 2.12 -4.37
CA LEU A 133 5.57 0.68 -4.53
C LEU A 133 5.23 0.06 -3.17
N VAL A 134 4.31 -0.90 -3.18
CA VAL A 134 3.99 -1.71 -2.00
C VAL A 134 4.24 -3.17 -2.35
N ARG A 135 5.27 -3.78 -1.74
CA ARG A 135 5.53 -5.22 -1.84
C ARG A 135 4.83 -5.94 -0.70
N ILE A 136 4.00 -6.90 -1.07
CA ILE A 136 3.10 -7.64 -0.19
C ILE A 136 3.49 -9.12 -0.31
N PRO A 137 4.03 -9.74 0.75
CA PRO A 137 4.48 -11.11 0.68
C PRO A 137 3.31 -12.11 0.70
N ALA A 138 3.54 -13.31 0.18
CA ALA A 138 2.61 -14.43 0.27
C ALA A 138 2.05 -14.60 1.70
N GLY A 139 0.75 -14.88 1.82
CA GLY A 139 0.03 -15.02 3.08
C GLY A 139 -0.35 -13.72 3.79
N VAL A 140 0.03 -12.53 3.28
CA VAL A 140 -0.55 -11.26 3.75
C VAL A 140 -1.79 -10.95 2.92
N ALA A 141 -2.95 -10.97 3.58
CA ALA A 141 -4.21 -10.62 2.95
C ALA A 141 -4.26 -9.13 2.66
N HIS A 142 -4.69 -8.77 1.46
CA HIS A 142 -4.57 -7.41 0.97
C HIS A 142 -5.76 -7.01 0.08
N GLY A 143 -6.02 -5.71 0.06
CA GLY A 143 -7.04 -5.11 -0.78
C GLY A 143 -6.89 -3.60 -0.83
N TYR A 144 -7.69 -2.94 -1.66
CA TYR A 144 -7.70 -1.48 -1.71
C TYR A 144 -9.10 -0.90 -1.91
N ARG A 145 -9.29 0.29 -1.37
CA ARG A 145 -10.40 1.20 -1.66
C ARG A 145 -9.89 2.34 -2.56
N PRO A 146 -10.43 2.52 -3.77
CA PRO A 146 -10.20 3.71 -4.57
C PRO A 146 -10.52 5.00 -3.79
N LEU A 147 -9.63 5.98 -3.87
CA LEU A 147 -9.83 7.36 -3.40
C LEU A 147 -9.96 8.34 -4.58
N THR A 148 -9.85 7.84 -5.80
CA THR A 148 -10.17 8.50 -7.07
C THR A 148 -11.08 7.58 -7.88
N ASN A 149 -11.87 8.16 -8.78
CA ASN A 149 -12.64 7.39 -9.74
C ASN A 149 -12.41 7.99 -11.16
N PRO A 150 -11.83 7.24 -12.11
CA PRO A 150 -11.33 5.87 -12.00
C PRO A 150 -10.06 5.76 -11.13
N CYS A 151 -9.73 4.52 -10.73
CA CYS A 151 -8.51 4.18 -10.02
C CYS A 151 -7.82 2.99 -10.68
N SER A 152 -6.64 3.24 -11.26
CA SER A 152 -5.81 2.25 -11.91
C SER A 152 -4.78 1.65 -10.96
N LEU A 153 -4.47 0.37 -11.15
CA LEU A 153 -3.43 -0.37 -10.44
C LEU A 153 -2.58 -1.11 -11.48
N LEU A 154 -1.28 -0.83 -11.49
CA LEU A 154 -0.25 -1.63 -12.15
C LEU A 154 0.40 -2.51 -11.08
N TYR A 155 0.50 -3.81 -11.33
CA TYR A 155 1.10 -4.72 -10.35
C TYR A 155 1.95 -5.80 -11.01
N PHE A 156 3.03 -6.17 -10.32
CA PHE A 156 3.91 -7.26 -10.67
C PHE A 156 3.72 -8.40 -9.69
N VAL A 157 3.83 -9.62 -10.17
CA VAL A 157 3.67 -10.82 -9.36
C VAL A 157 4.81 -11.80 -9.59
N THR A 158 5.19 -12.54 -8.56
CA THR A 158 6.29 -13.53 -8.64
C THR A 158 5.87 -14.88 -9.19
N GLU A 159 4.56 -15.13 -9.31
CA GLU A 159 4.00 -16.35 -9.86
C GLU A 159 3.05 -15.99 -11.00
N ALA A 160 3.14 -16.68 -12.13
CA ALA A 160 2.16 -16.51 -13.20
C ALA A 160 0.86 -17.22 -12.82
N PHE A 161 -0.27 -16.66 -13.26
CA PHE A 161 -1.57 -17.28 -12.97
C PHE A 161 -1.68 -18.67 -13.62
N ASP A 162 -1.93 -19.69 -12.79
CA ASP A 162 -2.21 -21.06 -13.23
C ASP A 162 -3.67 -21.43 -12.94
N PRO A 163 -4.54 -21.53 -13.96
CA PRO A 163 -5.94 -21.89 -13.77
C PRO A 163 -6.12 -23.35 -13.31
N THR A 164 -5.12 -24.21 -13.48
CA THR A 164 -5.18 -25.62 -13.08
C THR A 164 -4.77 -25.83 -11.61
N ALA A 165 -4.07 -24.85 -11.02
CA ALA A 165 -3.61 -24.87 -9.63
C ALA A 165 -3.65 -23.46 -9.00
N PRO A 166 -4.84 -22.84 -8.88
CA PRO A 166 -4.97 -21.47 -8.38
C PRO A 166 -4.52 -21.36 -6.92
N ASP A 167 -3.86 -20.25 -6.58
CA ASP A 167 -3.34 -19.99 -5.24
C ASP A 167 -3.93 -18.73 -4.56
N GLU A 168 -4.87 -18.04 -5.21
CA GLU A 168 -5.60 -16.89 -4.66
C GLU A 168 -6.78 -17.35 -3.80
N PHE A 169 -6.83 -16.85 -2.57
CA PHE A 169 -7.92 -17.08 -1.63
C PHE A 169 -8.46 -15.76 -1.10
N ARG A 170 -9.65 -15.80 -0.50
CA ARG A 170 -10.38 -14.59 -0.11
C ARG A 170 -10.72 -14.54 1.36
N ILE A 171 -10.70 -13.33 1.90
CA ILE A 171 -11.29 -12.97 3.18
C ILE A 171 -12.34 -11.90 2.90
N ALA A 172 -13.47 -11.96 3.62
CA ALA A 172 -14.52 -10.96 3.48
C ALA A 172 -13.94 -9.54 3.69
N TRP A 173 -14.28 -8.60 2.80
CA TRP A 173 -13.78 -7.23 2.87
C TRP A 173 -14.11 -6.56 4.22
N ASN A 174 -15.24 -6.91 4.81
CA ASN A 174 -15.75 -6.41 6.09
C ASN A 174 -15.34 -7.29 7.28
N HIS A 175 -14.28 -8.10 7.16
CA HIS A 175 -13.77 -8.88 8.28
C HIS A 175 -13.50 -7.96 9.49
N PRO A 176 -13.86 -8.36 10.73
CA PRO A 176 -13.80 -7.49 11.90
C PRO A 176 -12.46 -6.81 12.15
N ALA A 177 -11.34 -7.48 11.77
CA ALA A 177 -10.00 -6.92 11.93
C ALA A 177 -9.72 -5.69 11.03
N VAL A 178 -10.40 -5.56 9.88
CA VAL A 178 -10.07 -4.55 8.86
C VAL A 178 -11.22 -3.61 8.52
N LYS A 179 -12.46 -3.92 8.90
CA LYS A 179 -13.66 -3.17 8.47
C LYS A 179 -13.55 -1.65 8.71
N GLU A 180 -13.01 -1.23 9.85
CA GLU A 180 -12.88 0.19 10.22
C GLU A 180 -11.72 0.89 9.47
N LEU A 181 -10.79 0.11 8.88
CA LEU A 181 -9.66 0.66 8.13
C LEU A 181 -10.07 1.18 6.75
N TRP A 182 -11.25 0.84 6.25
CA TRP A 182 -11.71 1.32 4.94
C TRP A 182 -12.22 2.76 4.97
N ASP A 183 -12.59 3.25 6.15
CA ASP A 183 -13.25 4.55 6.28
C ASP A 183 -12.27 5.71 6.26
N ILE A 184 -12.78 6.87 5.87
CA ILE A 184 -12.08 8.15 5.92
C ILE A 184 -12.48 8.79 7.26
N PRO A 185 -11.56 8.95 8.22
CA PRO A 185 -11.88 9.58 9.49
C PRO A 185 -12.28 11.05 9.27
N ASN A 186 -13.33 11.49 9.99
CA ASN A 186 -13.60 12.91 10.19
C ASN A 186 -12.75 13.40 11.38
N GLY A 187 -12.32 14.67 11.35
CA GLY A 187 -11.54 15.31 12.40
C GLY A 187 -12.15 16.65 12.81
#